data_AF-A0A962V8F6-F1
#
_entry.id   AF-A0A962V8F6-F1
#
_cell.length_a   1.000
_cell.length_b   1.000
_cell.length_c   1.000
_cell.angle_alpha   90.00
_cell.angle_beta   90.00
_cell.angle_gamma   90.00
#
_symmetry.space_group_name_H-M   'P 1'
#
loop_
_entity.id
_entity.type
_entity.pdbx_description
1 polymer ?
#
loop_
_entity_poly.entity_id
_entity_poly.type
_entity_poly.pdbx_seq_one_letter_code
_entity_poly.pdbx_strand_id
1 'polypeptide(L)'
;MSKTIDYYVSLQSPWTYLGHQRLLELAAQHDATIIPRPVDFGTIFPATGGLPLPKRAPQRQAYRLVELARWRDFLNLPLNLQPRYFPVSEALAAGIVIAAR
;
A
#
# COMPACT_ATOMS: atom_id res chain seq x y z
N MET A 1 -23.99 13.54 9.19
CA MET A 1 -23.38 13.36 7.85
C MET A 1 -22.39 12.21 7.94
N SER A 2 -22.46 11.21 7.07
CA SER A 2 -21.45 10.14 7.06
C SER A 2 -20.11 10.72 6.62
N LYS A 3 -19.03 10.35 7.30
CA LYS A 3 -17.68 10.78 6.92
C LYS A 3 -17.21 9.94 5.73
N THR A 4 -16.45 10.54 4.82
CA THR A 4 -15.92 9.83 3.65
C THR A 4 -14.40 9.94 3.64
N ILE A 5 -13.72 8.83 3.36
CA ILE A 5 -12.26 8.72 3.28
C ILE A 5 -11.87 8.27 1.87
N ASP A 6 -11.33 9.18 1.05
CA ASP A 6 -10.67 8.79 -0.20
C ASP A 6 -9.32 8.13 0.12
N TYR A 7 -9.25 6.82 -0.09
CA TYR A 7 -8.10 6.00 0.29
C TYR A 7 -7.21 5.70 -0.91
N TYR A 8 -6.20 6.55 -1.14
CA TYR A 8 -5.22 6.38 -2.21
C TYR A 8 -4.27 5.23 -1.90
N VAL A 9 -4.25 4.22 -2.76
CA VAL A 9 -3.64 2.93 -2.44
C VAL A 9 -2.91 2.31 -3.63
N SER A 10 -1.79 1.63 -3.37
CA SER A 10 -1.21 0.65 -4.30
C SER A 10 -1.42 -0.74 -3.70
N LEU A 11 -2.04 -1.62 -4.47
CA LEU A 11 -2.40 -2.98 -4.10
C LEU A 11 -1.18 -3.87 -3.91
N GLN A 12 -0.06 -3.61 -4.61
CA GLN A 12 1.20 -4.34 -4.40
C GLN A 12 2.05 -3.81 -3.22
N SER A 13 1.61 -2.75 -2.55
CA SER A 13 2.38 -2.15 -1.46
C SER A 13 2.29 -3.00 -0.20
N PRO A 14 3.42 -3.40 0.42
CA PRO A 14 3.38 -4.10 1.69
C PRO A 14 2.82 -3.22 2.82
N TRP A 15 2.95 -1.89 2.71
CA TRP A 15 2.37 -0.96 3.68
C TRP A 15 0.85 -0.86 3.58
N THR A 16 0.30 -1.01 2.37
CA THR A 16 -1.15 -1.20 2.19
C THR A 16 -1.61 -2.45 2.91
N TYR A 17 -0.93 -3.58 2.68
CA TYR A 17 -1.28 -4.85 3.32
C TYR A 17 -1.27 -4.77 4.85
N LEU A 18 -0.24 -4.15 5.43
CA LEU A 18 -0.10 -4.00 6.88
C LEU A 18 -1.12 -3.03 7.51
N GLY A 19 -1.62 -2.04 6.75
CA GLY A 19 -2.50 -0.99 7.27
C GLY A 19 -3.98 -1.11 6.90
N HIS A 20 -4.31 -1.80 5.81
CA HIS A 20 -5.65 -1.76 5.20
C HIS A 20 -6.75 -2.22 6.16
N GLN A 21 -6.57 -3.38 6.80
CA GLN A 21 -7.58 -3.94 7.70
C GLN A 21 -7.88 -3.00 8.88
N ARG A 22 -6.85 -2.41 9.47
CA ARG A 22 -7.01 -1.46 10.58
C ARG A 22 -7.73 -0.18 10.16
N LEU A 23 -7.51 0.29 8.93
CA LEU A 23 -8.25 1.42 8.38
C LEU A 23 -9.73 1.08 8.21
N LEU A 24 -10.06 -0.11 7.70
CA LEU A 24 -11.45 -0.58 7.57
C LEU A 24 -12.15 -0.63 8.93
N GLU A 25 -11.50 -1.20 9.94
CA GLU A 25 -12.02 -1.31 11.30
C GLU A 25 -12.29 0.06 11.93
N LEU A 26 -11.34 1.00 11.80
CA LEU A 26 -11.51 2.37 12.30
C LEU A 26 -12.65 3.10 11.59
N ALA A 27 -12.79 2.92 10.27
CA ALA A 27 -13.87 3.55 9.53
C ALA A 27 -15.24 3.01 9.97
N ALA A 28 -15.35 1.69 10.19
CA ALA A 28 -16.56 1.07 10.71
C ALA A 28 -16.91 1.57 12.12
N GLN A 29 -15.92 1.72 13.01
CA GLN A 29 -16.11 2.27 14.36
C GLN A 29 -16.62 3.73 14.38
N HIS A 30 -16.45 4.46 13.28
CA HIS A 30 -16.77 5.88 13.18
C HIS A 30 -17.81 6.22 12.12
N ASP A 31 -18.56 5.21 11.64
CA ASP A 31 -19.58 5.35 10.59
C ASP A 31 -19.04 6.11 9.36
N ALA A 32 -17.80 5.79 8.98
CA ALA A 32 -17.12 6.38 7.84
C ALA A 32 -17.12 5.42 6.64
N THR A 33 -17.32 5.97 5.45
CA THR A 33 -17.23 5.25 4.17
C THR A 33 -15.83 5.41 3.60
N ILE A 34 -15.20 4.29 3.23
CA ILE A 34 -13.91 4.30 2.52
C ILE A 34 -14.16 4.18 1.02
N ILE A 35 -13.49 5.05 0.26
CA ILE A 35 -13.50 5.05 -1.21
C ILE A 35 -12.08 4.72 -1.68
N PRO A 36 -11.75 3.45 -2.01
CA PRO A 36 -10.39 3.06 -2.41
C PRO A 36 -10.04 3.64 -3.78
N ARG A 37 -8.99 4.45 -3.87
CA ARG A 37 -8.47 5.05 -5.12
C ARG A 37 -7.15 4.35 -5.48
N PRO A 38 -7.15 3.26 -6.27
CA PRO A 38 -5.91 2.68 -6.75
C PRO A 38 -5.08 3.73 -7.51
N VAL A 39 -3.78 3.79 -7.23
CA VAL A 39 -2.86 4.74 -7.85
C VAL A 39 -1.59 4.05 -8.35
N ASP A 40 -1.02 4.58 -9.43
CA ASP A 40 0.24 4.11 -9.98
C ASP A 40 1.43 4.96 -9.48
N PHE A 41 2.21 4.39 -8.56
CA PHE A 41 3.42 5.04 -8.07
C PHE A 41 4.59 5.03 -9.07
N GLY A 42 4.54 4.20 -10.12
CA GLY A 42 5.45 4.29 -11.25
C GLY A 42 5.34 5.63 -11.96
N THR A 43 4.13 6.17 -12.08
CA THR A 43 3.85 7.50 -12.62
C THR A 43 4.03 8.62 -11.58
N ILE A 44 3.55 8.42 -10.35
CA ILE A 44 3.53 9.49 -9.33
C ILE A 44 4.93 9.88 -8.85
N PHE A 45 5.83 8.92 -8.59
CA PHE A 45 7.15 9.26 -8.04
C PHE A 45 7.95 10.20 -8.97
N PRO A 46 8.16 9.90 -10.27
CA PRO A 46 8.90 10.80 -11.15
C PRO A 46 8.25 12.18 -11.29
N ALA A 47 6.91 12.24 -11.35
CA ALA A 47 6.16 13.49 -11.49
C ALA A 47 6.28 14.41 -10.27
N THR A 48 6.62 13.88 -9.10
CA THR A 48 6.69 14.63 -7.83
C THR A 48 8.11 14.77 -7.28
N GLY A 49 9.14 14.39 -8.04
CA GLY A 49 10.54 14.39 -7.60
C GLY A 49 10.91 13.22 -6.68
N GLY A 50 10.00 12.26 -6.49
CA GLY A 50 10.24 11.03 -5.75
C GLY A 50 11.06 10.01 -6.55
N LEU A 51 11.87 9.21 -5.86
CA LEU A 51 12.60 8.10 -6.47
C LEU A 51 11.84 6.78 -6.31
N PRO A 52 11.65 6.00 -7.40
CA PRO A 52 11.16 4.64 -7.30
C PRO A 52 12.15 3.79 -6.51
N LEU A 53 11.65 2.71 -5.89
CA LEU A 53 12.41 1.90 -4.94
C LEU A 53 13.83 1.51 -5.44
N PRO A 54 14.02 1.01 -6.67
CA PRO A 54 15.35 0.58 -7.13
C PRO A 54 16.36 1.72 -7.26
N LYS A 55 15.89 2.97 -7.40
CA LYS A 55 16.72 4.17 -7.53
C LYS A 55 17.05 4.84 -6.19
N ARG A 56 16.52 4.34 -5.07
CA ARG A 56 16.80 4.89 -3.73
C ARG A 56 18.19 4.46 -3.27
N ALA A 57 18.81 5.23 -2.37
CA ALA A 57 20.09 4.88 -1.77
C ALA A 57 20.07 3.46 -1.14
N PRO A 58 21.13 2.65 -1.24
CA PRO A 58 21.17 1.28 -0.74
C PRO A 58 20.77 1.15 0.74
N GLN A 59 21.14 2.12 1.57
CA GLN A 59 20.78 2.18 2.99
C GLN A 59 19.26 2.25 3.19
N ARG A 60 18.54 3.00 2.34
CA ARG A 60 17.08 3.11 2.39
C ARG A 60 16.39 1.83 1.88
N GLN A 61 17.00 1.15 0.92
CA GLN A 61 16.50 -0.14 0.44
C GLN A 61 16.64 -1.21 1.52
N ALA A 62 17.80 -1.28 2.18
CA ALA A 62 18.06 -2.20 3.28
C ALA A 62 17.16 -1.91 4.49
N TYR A 63 17.08 -0.66 4.93
CA TYR A 63 16.27 -0.28 6.10
C TYR A 63 14.78 -0.55 5.91
N ARG A 64 14.26 -0.43 4.68
CA ARG A 64 12.88 -0.84 4.37
C ARG A 64 12.61 -2.29 4.77
N LEU A 65 13.53 -3.21 4.52
CA LEU A 65 13.33 -4.63 4.85
C LEU A 65 13.31 -4.86 6.37
N VAL A 66 14.13 -4.12 7.12
CA VAL A 66 14.13 -4.13 8.59
C VAL A 66 12.77 -3.69 9.13
N GLU A 67 12.25 -2.57 8.62
CA GLU A 67 10.95 -2.06 9.05
C GLU A 67 9.80 -2.99 8.66
N LEU A 68 9.81 -3.55 7.44
CA LEU A 68 8.79 -4.52 7.03
C LEU A 68 8.80 -5.77 7.93
N ALA A 69 9.98 -6.26 8.34
CA ALA A 69 10.08 -7.36 9.31
C ALA A 69 9.54 -6.97 10.69
N ARG A 70 9.93 -5.80 11.19
CA ARG A 70 9.49 -5.29 12.49
C ARG A 70 7.97 -5.14 12.56
N TRP A 71 7.36 -4.57 11.52
CA TRP A 71 5.91 -4.39 11.46
C TRP A 71 5.15 -5.70 11.23
N ARG A 72 5.70 -6.62 10.43
CA ARG A 72 5.18 -7.99 10.31
C ARG A 72 5.08 -8.65 11.69
N ASP A 73 6.15 -8.60 12.46
CA ASP A 73 6.23 -9.25 13.78
C ASP A 73 5.35 -8.52 14.81
N PHE A 74 5.35 -7.19 14.81
CA PHE A 74 4.53 -6.37 15.71
C PHE A 74 3.02 -6.56 15.48
N LEU A 75 2.59 -6.64 14.22
CA LEU A 75 1.19 -6.84 13.87
C LEU A 75 0.79 -8.32 13.83
N ASN A 76 1.75 -9.24 13.97
CA ASN A 76 1.55 -10.67 13.80
C ASN A 76 0.84 -11.03 12.48
N LEU A 77 1.23 -10.39 11.38
CA LEU A 77 0.68 -10.62 10.05
C LEU A 77 1.72 -11.30 9.15
N PRO A 78 1.37 -12.32 8.35
CA PRO A 78 2.33 -12.97 7.47
C PRO A 78 2.74 -12.04 6.33
N LEU A 79 4.05 -11.79 6.17
CA LEU A 79 4.59 -10.99 5.06
C LEU A 79 5.85 -11.62 4.50
N ASN A 80 5.84 -11.92 3.20
CA ASN A 80 7.06 -12.24 2.47
C ASN A 80 7.81 -10.94 2.15
N LEU A 81 9.00 -10.76 2.72
CA LEU A 81 9.80 -9.54 2.58
C LEU A 81 10.46 -9.40 1.20
N GLN A 82 10.73 -10.53 0.53
CA GLN A 82 11.39 -10.59 -0.78
C GLN A 82 10.63 -11.55 -1.70
N PRO A 83 9.41 -11.19 -2.12
CA PRO A 83 8.63 -12.03 -3.03
C PRO A 83 9.30 -12.09 -4.40
N ARG A 84 9.34 -13.30 -4.97
CA ARG A 84 10.08 -13.64 -6.20
C ARG A 84 9.78 -12.73 -7.40
N TYR A 85 8.55 -12.25 -7.52
CA TYR A 85 8.07 -11.53 -8.70
C TYR A 85 7.88 -10.03 -8.47
N PHE A 86 8.32 -9.47 -7.34
CA PHE A 86 8.11 -8.05 -7.07
C PHE A 86 9.13 -7.17 -7.82
N PRO A 87 8.67 -6.04 -8.40
CA PRO A 87 7.28 -5.57 -8.46
C PRO A 87 6.45 -6.30 -9.52
N VAL A 88 5.16 -6.51 -9.23
CA VAL A 88 4.18 -7.05 -10.19
C VAL A 88 3.29 -5.92 -10.71
N SER A 89 2.86 -6.00 -11.96
CA SER A 89 1.87 -5.04 -12.45
C SER A 89 0.55 -5.21 -11.68
N GLU A 90 0.08 -4.12 -11.06
CA GLU A 90 -1.19 -4.09 -10.34
C GLU A 90 -2.36 -3.60 -11.20
N ALA A 91 -2.14 -3.30 -12.49
CA ALA A 91 -3.12 -2.64 -13.36
C ALA A 91 -4.45 -3.41 -13.48
N LEU A 92 -4.39 -4.74 -13.66
CA LEU A 92 -5.59 -5.57 -13.74
C LEU A 92 -6.36 -5.56 -12.42
N ALA A 93 -5.66 -5.77 -11.30
CA ALA A 93 -6.27 -5.79 -9.97
C ALA A 93 -6.87 -4.41 -9.61
N ALA A 94 -6.18 -3.32 -9.94
CA ALA A 94 -6.66 -1.96 -9.77
C ALA A 94 -7.93 -1.71 -10.61
N GLY A 95 -7.94 -2.18 -11.86
CA GLY A 95 -9.12 -2.13 -12.73
C GLY A 95 -10.33 -2.85 -12.13
N ILE A 96 -10.14 -4.04 -11.55
CA ILE A 96 -11.20 -4.79 -10.85
C ILE A 96 -11.72 -4.00 -9.65
N VAL A 97 -10.83 -3.43 -8.82
CA VAL A 97 -11.23 -2.62 -7.66
C VAL A 97 -12.03 -1.38 -8.09
N ILE A 98 -11.66 -0.75 -9.21
CA ILE A 98 -12.40 0.38 -9.76
C ILE A 98 -13.77 -0.05 -10.29
N ALA A 99 -13.85 -1.18 -10.98
CA ALA A 99 -15.07 -1.69 -11.60
C ALA A 99 -16.08 -2.29 -10.61
N ALA A 100 -15.62 -2.83 -9.48
CA ALA A 100 -16.46 -3.43 -8.44
C ALA A 100 -17.18 -2.40 -7.55
N ARG A 101 -17.08 -1.11 -7.87
CA ARG A 101 -17.76 -0.01 -7.17
C ARG A 101 -19.23 0.11 -7.54
#